data_AF-A0A224YCF1-F1
#
_entry.id   AF-A0A224YCF1-F1
#
_cell.length_a   1.000
_cell.length_b   1.000
_cell.length_c   1.000
_cell.angle_alpha   90.00
_cell.angle_beta   90.00
_cell.angle_gamma   90.00
#
_symmetry.space_group_name_H-M   'P 1'
#
loop_
_entity.id
_entity.type
_entity.pdbx_description
1 polymer ?
#
loop_
_entity_poly.entity_id
_entity_poly.type
_entity_poly.pdbx_seq_one_letter_code
_entity_poly.pdbx_strand_id
1 'polypeptide(L)'
;MKLYLAFLSMNAFVLVHITGEIISTGCLADTLPASSNDTIYLVGYSLQLSLSNVMCVSSKFKERTDSGVKRFLTLAYIDTQTKKWVSEGRLFTVQFAEKDPLILKLNITGMPEQWKSLTGANSSYIVMYYNNDVMILSDRKRGYADEDRPVCSLWAKEKYKYHPEKITGLANISFHDNCAQPTFVPFDGTCWW
;
A
#
# COMPACT_ATOMS: atom_id res chain seq x y z
N MET A 1 -37.77 48.83 18.46
CA MET A 1 -37.82 47.86 17.35
C MET A 1 -37.36 46.51 17.90
N LYS A 2 -38.28 45.56 18.08
CA LYS A 2 -38.00 44.24 18.65
C LYS A 2 -37.70 43.28 17.49
N LEU A 3 -36.47 42.76 17.43
CA LEU A 3 -36.12 41.69 16.50
C LEU A 3 -36.35 40.34 17.19
N TYR A 4 -37.24 39.53 16.63
CA TYR A 4 -37.48 38.16 17.06
C TYR A 4 -36.47 37.23 16.38
N LEU A 5 -35.66 36.51 17.16
CA LEU A 5 -34.83 35.41 16.67
C LEU A 5 -35.67 34.13 16.65
N ALA A 6 -36.13 33.76 15.45
CA ALA A 6 -36.77 32.49 15.18
C ALA A 6 -35.73 31.50 14.62
N PHE A 7 -35.65 30.32 15.23
CA PHE A 7 -35.19 29.06 14.64
C PHE A 7 -33.84 29.06 13.91
N LEU A 8 -32.75 28.84 14.64
CA LEU A 8 -31.65 28.03 14.14
C LEU A 8 -31.21 27.06 15.23
N SER A 9 -31.38 25.78 14.95
CA SER A 9 -30.86 24.65 15.73
C SER A 9 -29.39 24.86 16.07
N MET A 10 -29.09 25.01 17.36
CA MET A 10 -27.75 24.98 17.94
C MET A 10 -27.13 23.56 17.85
N ASN A 11 -26.97 23.04 16.65
CA ASN A 11 -25.92 22.07 16.36
C ASN A 11 -24.80 22.84 15.66
N ALA A 12 -24.28 23.85 16.36
CA ALA A 12 -23.02 24.46 16.00
C ALA A 12 -21.97 23.36 16.12
N PHE A 13 -21.45 22.94 14.97
CA PHE A 13 -20.20 22.19 14.89
C PHE A 13 -19.18 22.91 15.77
N VAL A 14 -18.86 22.32 16.92
CA VAL A 14 -17.62 22.62 17.60
C VAL A 14 -16.54 21.97 16.73
N LEU A 15 -16.11 22.70 15.70
CA LEU A 15 -14.78 22.53 15.15
C LEU A 15 -13.83 22.84 16.30
N VAL A 16 -13.55 21.82 17.12
CA VAL A 16 -12.50 21.89 18.12
C VAL A 16 -11.24 22.19 17.33
N HIS A 17 -10.78 23.43 17.46
CA HIS A 17 -9.48 23.84 16.99
C HIS A 17 -8.48 23.09 17.88
N ILE A 18 -8.04 21.91 17.43
CA ILE A 18 -6.98 21.16 18.09
C ILE A 18 -5.70 21.95 17.84
N THR A 19 -5.46 22.94 18.69
CA THR A 19 -4.16 23.58 18.84
C THR A 19 -3.16 22.51 19.30
N GLY A 20 -1.97 22.56 18.71
CA GLY A 20 -0.98 21.48 18.74
C GLY A 20 -0.64 20.93 20.14
N GLU A 21 -0.23 19.67 20.10
CA GLU A 21 0.35 18.85 21.18
C GLU A 21 -0.64 18.15 22.13
N ILE A 22 -1.50 17.29 21.58
CA ILE A 22 -1.78 16.01 22.25
C ILE A 22 -0.71 15.03 21.80
N ILE A 23 0.48 15.09 22.42
CA ILE A 23 1.43 13.98 22.31
C ILE A 23 0.85 12.87 23.19
N SER A 24 0.10 11.95 22.57
CA SER A 24 -0.23 10.68 23.20
C SER A 24 1.08 9.95 23.47
N THR A 25 1.53 9.97 24.72
CA THR A 25 2.74 9.30 25.23
C THR A 25 2.66 7.76 25.19
N GLY A 26 1.64 7.20 24.52
CA GLY A 26 1.45 5.76 24.33
C GLY A 26 1.17 5.32 22.88
N CYS A 27 1.09 6.23 21.91
CA CYS A 27 0.98 5.84 20.50
C CYS A 27 2.37 5.67 19.89
N LEU A 28 2.94 4.47 19.98
CA LEU A 28 4.02 4.11 19.06
C LEU A 28 3.48 4.31 17.65
N ALA A 29 4.07 5.25 16.90
CA ALA A 29 3.71 5.46 15.51
C ALA A 29 3.90 4.14 14.76
N ASP A 30 2.87 3.71 14.02
CA ASP A 30 2.99 2.53 13.18
C ASP A 30 4.19 2.68 12.24
N THR A 31 4.91 1.58 12.04
CA THR A 31 6.03 1.53 11.10
C THR A 31 5.53 1.06 9.75
N LEU A 32 5.70 1.90 8.72
CA LEU A 32 5.38 1.53 7.35
C LEU A 32 6.16 0.26 6.92
N PRO A 33 5.50 -0.82 6.49
CA PRO A 33 6.17 -2.07 6.14
C PRO A 33 7.28 -1.94 5.07
N ALA A 34 7.11 -1.05 4.09
CA ALA A 34 8.14 -0.78 3.08
C ALA A 34 9.45 -0.22 3.67
N SER A 35 9.39 0.46 4.82
CA SER A 35 10.57 0.99 5.52
C SER A 35 11.17 0.01 6.52
N SER A 36 10.48 -1.11 6.80
CA SER A 36 10.92 -2.12 7.77
C SER A 36 11.94 -3.12 7.20
N ASN A 37 12.60 -3.85 8.09
CA ASN A 37 13.57 -4.90 7.73
C ASN A 37 12.89 -6.23 7.33
N ASP A 38 11.57 -6.34 7.51
CA ASP A 38 10.83 -7.57 7.23
C ASP A 38 10.63 -7.80 5.74
N THR A 39 10.45 -9.06 5.35
CA THR A 39 9.94 -9.40 4.01
C THR A 39 8.44 -9.11 3.97
N ILE A 40 8.02 -8.44 2.90
CA ILE A 40 6.61 -8.16 2.62
C ILE A 40 6.17 -8.94 1.38
N TYR A 41 4.92 -9.38 1.37
CA TYR A 41 4.32 -10.22 0.35
C TYR A 41 3.15 -9.48 -0.26
N LEU A 42 2.97 -9.57 -1.57
CA LEU A 42 1.75 -9.09 -2.22
C LEU A 42 0.65 -10.09 -1.90
N VAL A 43 -0.36 -9.66 -1.14
CA VAL A 43 -1.41 -10.55 -0.62
C VAL A 43 -2.82 -10.11 -1.02
N GLY A 44 -2.91 -9.04 -1.80
CA GLY A 44 -4.15 -8.61 -2.42
C GLY A 44 -3.91 -7.50 -3.42
N TYR A 45 -4.83 -7.37 -4.36
CA TYR A 45 -4.82 -6.30 -5.34
C TYR A 45 -6.21 -6.07 -5.94
N SER A 46 -6.38 -4.92 -6.58
CA SER A 46 -7.49 -4.66 -7.49
C SER A 46 -7.42 -5.58 -8.71
N LEU A 47 -8.53 -6.19 -9.13
CA LEU A 47 -8.57 -7.19 -10.21
C LEU A 47 -7.89 -6.72 -11.51
N GLN A 48 -7.87 -5.41 -11.78
CA GLN A 48 -7.20 -4.80 -12.92
C GLN A 48 -5.67 -4.97 -12.92
N LEU A 49 -5.05 -5.23 -11.77
CA LEU A 49 -3.62 -5.57 -11.64
C LEU A 49 -3.34 -7.06 -11.78
N SER A 50 -4.35 -7.89 -11.99
CA SER A 50 -4.18 -9.33 -12.12
C SER A 50 -3.36 -9.66 -13.37
N LEU A 51 -2.17 -10.23 -13.15
CA LEU A 51 -1.29 -10.74 -14.21
C LEU A 51 -1.25 -12.27 -14.10
N SER A 52 -1.94 -12.97 -14.99
CA SER A 52 -2.04 -14.44 -14.95
C SER A 52 -0.70 -15.17 -15.16
N ASN A 53 0.29 -14.46 -15.67
CA ASN A 53 1.64 -14.95 -15.91
C ASN A 53 2.66 -14.53 -14.85
N VAL A 54 2.21 -13.95 -13.72
CA VAL A 54 3.06 -13.51 -12.61
C VAL A 54 2.51 -14.03 -11.29
N MET A 55 3.38 -14.57 -10.44
CA MET A 55 3.03 -15.05 -9.10
C MET A 55 4.19 -14.87 -8.13
N CYS A 56 3.98 -15.27 -6.86
CA CYS A 56 5.00 -15.26 -5.84
C CYS A 56 5.69 -13.91 -5.64
N VAL A 57 4.92 -12.81 -5.62
CA VAL A 57 5.49 -11.46 -5.53
C VAL A 57 5.83 -11.13 -4.07
N SER A 58 7.11 -10.86 -3.80
CA SER A 58 7.58 -10.47 -2.46
C SER A 58 8.71 -9.45 -2.54
N SER A 59 8.91 -8.68 -1.48
CA SER A 59 9.99 -7.70 -1.38
C SER A 59 10.74 -7.84 -0.06
N LYS A 60 12.03 -8.15 -0.15
CA LYS A 60 12.92 -8.32 1.01
C LYS A 60 13.79 -7.10 1.22
N PHE A 61 13.94 -6.65 2.46
CA PHE A 61 14.90 -5.61 2.81
C PHE A 61 16.33 -6.01 2.45
N LYS A 62 17.14 -5.06 1.99
CA LYS A 62 18.57 -5.27 1.76
C LYS A 62 19.41 -4.34 2.61
N GLU A 63 19.20 -3.05 2.48
CA GLU A 63 19.95 -2.04 3.21
C GLU A 63 19.15 -0.73 3.29
N ARG A 64 19.51 0.10 4.26
CA ARG A 64 19.08 1.49 4.32
C ARG A 64 20.22 2.34 3.76
N THR A 65 19.88 3.27 2.88
CA THR A 65 20.81 4.23 2.30
C THR A 65 20.36 5.64 2.64
N ASP A 66 21.22 6.63 2.42
CA ASP A 66 20.85 8.05 2.57
C ASP A 66 19.68 8.44 1.65
N SER A 67 19.51 7.69 0.55
CA SER A 67 18.48 7.91 -0.45
C SER A 67 17.17 7.15 -0.22
N GLY A 68 17.07 6.29 0.80
CA GLY A 68 15.86 5.53 1.10
C GLY A 68 16.11 4.10 1.61
N VAL A 69 15.17 3.20 1.35
CA VAL A 69 15.29 1.78 1.70
C VAL A 69 15.43 0.96 0.43
N LYS A 70 16.57 0.29 0.30
CA LYS A 70 16.83 -0.61 -0.81
C LYS A 70 16.23 -1.97 -0.51
N ARG A 71 15.43 -2.46 -1.43
CA ARG A 71 14.72 -3.74 -1.33
C ARG A 71 14.97 -4.58 -2.57
N PHE A 72 14.76 -5.88 -2.42
CA PHE A 72 14.86 -6.86 -3.48
C PHE A 72 13.48 -7.42 -3.78
N LEU A 73 12.90 -7.04 -4.91
CA LEU A 73 11.63 -7.56 -5.41
C LEU A 73 11.90 -8.93 -6.03
N THR A 74 11.18 -9.95 -5.61
CA THR A 74 11.22 -11.30 -6.17
C THR A 74 9.83 -11.64 -6.70
N LEU A 75 9.77 -12.22 -7.89
CA LEU A 75 8.55 -12.75 -8.49
C LEU A 75 8.86 -13.93 -9.38
N ALA A 76 7.88 -14.82 -9.56
CA ALA A 76 7.91 -15.85 -10.58
C ALA A 76 7.03 -15.42 -11.76
N TYR A 77 7.50 -15.63 -12.98
CA TYR A 77 6.75 -15.32 -14.20
C TYR A 77 6.97 -16.37 -15.29
N ILE A 78 6.05 -16.44 -16.24
CA ILE A 78 6.20 -17.28 -17.43
C ILE A 78 7.09 -16.55 -18.45
N ASP A 79 8.26 -17.11 -18.72
CA ASP A 79 9.16 -16.58 -19.74
C ASP A 79 8.54 -16.74 -21.15
N THR A 80 8.54 -15.65 -21.92
CA THR A 80 7.80 -15.59 -23.19
C THR A 80 8.43 -16.45 -24.27
N GLN A 81 9.73 -16.74 -24.21
CA GLN A 81 10.47 -17.52 -25.19
C GLN A 81 10.38 -19.01 -24.89
N THR A 82 10.64 -19.40 -23.64
CA THR A 82 10.72 -20.80 -23.21
C THR A 82 9.38 -21.37 -22.74
N LYS A 83 8.40 -20.51 -22.46
CA LYS A 83 7.09 -20.86 -21.87
C LYS A 83 7.20 -21.59 -20.52
N LYS A 84 8.31 -21.40 -19.81
CA LYS A 84 8.55 -21.99 -18.49
C LYS A 84 8.44 -20.93 -17.41
N TRP A 85 8.10 -21.38 -16.20
CA TRP A 85 8.19 -20.55 -15.00
C TRP A 85 9.66 -20.26 -14.69
N VAL A 86 9.95 -18.97 -14.50
CA VAL A 86 11.25 -18.48 -14.06
C VAL A 86 11.02 -17.63 -12.81
N SER A 87 11.86 -17.82 -11.79
CA SER A 87 11.88 -16.98 -10.60
C SER A 87 13.07 -16.04 -10.69
N GLU A 88 12.81 -14.74 -10.63
CA GLU A 88 13.86 -13.73 -10.65
C GLU A 88 13.60 -12.68 -9.57
N GLY A 89 14.68 -11.97 -9.21
CA GLY A 89 14.56 -10.76 -8.42
C GLY A 89 15.45 -9.63 -8.87
N ARG A 90 15.06 -8.40 -8.52
CA ARG A 90 15.80 -7.17 -8.80
C ARG A 90 15.77 -6.22 -7.63
N LEU A 91 16.86 -5.45 -7.51
CA LEU A 91 16.97 -4.37 -6.55
C LEU A 91 16.15 -3.16 -7.01
N PHE A 92 15.53 -2.50 -6.05
CA PHE A 92 14.91 -1.18 -6.21
C PHE A 92 15.03 -0.41 -4.91
N THR A 93 14.87 0.90 -4.97
CA THR A 93 14.91 1.78 -3.80
C THR A 93 13.54 2.41 -3.59
N VAL A 94 13.06 2.33 -2.36
CA VAL A 94 11.87 3.04 -1.88
C VAL A 94 12.31 4.33 -1.20
N GLN A 95 11.83 5.45 -1.72
CA GLN A 95 12.07 6.78 -1.13
C GLN A 95 10.76 7.33 -0.59
N PHE A 96 10.82 7.88 0.62
CA PHE A 96 9.65 8.47 1.27
C PHE A 96 9.63 9.95 0.94
N ALA A 97 8.58 10.41 0.26
CA ALA A 97 8.48 11.81 -0.11
C ALA A 97 8.09 12.64 1.12
N GLU A 98 9.02 13.43 1.66
CA GLU A 98 8.85 14.19 2.90
C GLU A 98 7.95 15.45 2.77
N LYS A 99 7.43 15.75 1.58
CA LYS A 99 6.94 17.11 1.26
C LYS A 99 5.42 17.33 1.38
N ASP A 100 4.62 16.29 1.62
CA ASP A 100 3.15 16.46 1.74
C ASP A 100 2.66 15.95 3.11
N PRO A 101 2.20 16.84 4.01
CA PRO A 101 1.72 16.45 5.33
C PRO A 101 0.39 15.66 5.29
N LEU A 102 -0.31 15.69 4.17
CA LEU A 102 -1.62 15.03 4.00
C LEU A 102 -1.53 13.73 3.21
N ILE A 103 -0.45 13.51 2.44
CA ILE A 103 -0.28 12.33 1.61
C ILE A 103 1.10 11.73 1.83
N LEU A 104 1.14 10.52 2.36
CA LEU A 104 2.37 9.74 2.34
C LEU A 104 2.56 9.14 0.95
N LYS A 105 3.59 9.59 0.23
CA LYS A 105 3.93 9.11 -1.12
C LYS A 105 5.26 8.36 -1.12
N LEU A 106 5.29 7.22 -1.81
CA LEU A 106 6.48 6.42 -2.05
C LEU A 106 6.96 6.63 -3.48
N ASN A 107 8.23 6.91 -3.66
CA ASN A 107 8.88 6.93 -4.97
C ASN A 107 9.74 5.67 -5.12
N ILE A 108 9.62 5.01 -6.25
CA ILE A 108 10.35 3.80 -6.60
C ILE A 108 11.42 4.15 -7.63
N THR A 109 12.68 3.91 -7.29
CA THR A 109 13.83 4.16 -8.17
C THR A 109 14.68 2.90 -8.31
N GLY A 110 15.56 2.87 -9.33
CA GLY A 110 16.47 1.75 -9.57
C GLY A 110 15.83 0.49 -10.16
N MET A 111 14.51 0.49 -10.41
CA MET A 111 13.84 -0.62 -11.10
C MET A 111 14.07 -0.54 -12.61
N PRO A 112 14.62 -1.57 -13.26
CA PRO A 112 14.83 -1.59 -14.72
C PRO A 112 13.52 -1.46 -15.49
N GLU A 113 13.54 -0.77 -16.64
CA GLU A 113 12.33 -0.55 -17.46
C GLU A 113 11.67 -1.87 -17.89
N GLN A 114 12.45 -2.89 -18.24
CA GLN A 114 11.91 -4.22 -18.56
C GLN A 114 11.09 -4.83 -17.41
N TRP A 115 11.45 -4.54 -16.15
CA TRP A 115 10.72 -4.99 -14.97
C TRP A 115 9.44 -4.17 -14.77
N LYS A 116 9.48 -2.87 -15.05
CA LYS A 116 8.26 -2.04 -15.04
C LYS A 116 7.29 -2.48 -16.13
N SER A 117 7.77 -2.79 -17.33
CA SER A 117 6.93 -3.34 -18.41
C SER A 117 6.35 -4.70 -18.07
N LEU A 118 7.11 -5.57 -17.39
CA LEU A 118 6.62 -6.88 -16.95
C LEU A 118 5.54 -6.78 -15.87
N THR A 119 5.70 -5.87 -14.92
CA THR A 119 4.88 -5.80 -13.70
C THR A 119 3.81 -4.72 -13.71
N GLY A 120 3.88 -3.77 -14.66
CA GLY A 120 3.11 -2.54 -14.63
C GLY A 120 3.52 -1.57 -13.52
N ALA A 121 4.69 -1.76 -12.91
CA ALA A 121 5.11 -0.95 -11.76
C ALA A 121 5.30 0.53 -12.11
N ASN A 122 4.60 1.39 -11.38
CA ASN A 122 4.76 2.84 -11.42
C ASN A 122 5.99 3.31 -10.64
N SER A 123 6.52 4.47 -11.03
CA SER A 123 7.63 5.14 -10.33
C SER A 123 7.20 5.79 -9.01
N SER A 124 5.90 5.89 -8.73
CA SER A 124 5.40 6.41 -7.46
C SER A 124 4.04 5.89 -7.08
N TYR A 125 3.79 5.78 -5.77
CA TYR A 125 2.55 5.30 -5.20
C TYR A 125 2.12 6.14 -3.99
N ILE A 126 0.81 6.21 -3.76
CA ILE A 126 0.24 6.82 -2.55
C ILE A 126 -0.02 5.70 -1.53
N VAL A 127 0.42 5.90 -0.29
CA VAL A 127 0.09 5.03 0.84
C VAL A 127 -1.30 5.41 1.33
N MET A 128 -2.28 4.55 1.08
CA MET A 128 -3.69 4.76 1.46
C MET A 128 -3.94 4.40 2.92
N TYR A 129 -3.26 3.37 3.39
CA TYR A 129 -3.31 2.89 4.77
C TYR A 129 -2.04 2.11 5.06
N TYR A 130 -1.58 2.14 6.30
CA TYR A 130 -0.58 1.22 6.78
C TYR A 130 -0.71 1.03 8.29
N ASN A 131 -0.17 -0.09 8.77
CA ASN A 131 0.16 -0.30 10.16
C ASN A 131 1.48 -1.09 10.22
N ASN A 132 1.88 -1.56 11.41
CA ASN A 132 3.09 -2.36 11.57
C ASN A 132 3.19 -3.61 10.70
N ASP A 133 2.10 -4.15 10.16
CA ASP A 133 2.10 -5.43 9.45
C ASP A 133 1.69 -5.33 7.98
N VAL A 134 0.89 -4.33 7.60
CA VAL A 134 0.33 -4.23 6.25
C VAL A 134 0.42 -2.80 5.71
N MET A 135 0.44 -2.68 4.39
CA MET A 135 0.29 -1.41 3.69
C MET A 135 -0.54 -1.56 2.43
N ILE A 136 -1.29 -0.52 2.11
CA ILE A 136 -2.09 -0.41 0.90
C ILE A 136 -1.52 0.71 0.07
N LEU A 137 -1.13 0.39 -1.16
CA LEU A 137 -0.57 1.32 -2.12
C LEU A 137 -1.56 1.52 -3.26
N SER A 138 -1.69 2.76 -3.73
CA SER A 138 -2.50 3.11 -4.90
C SER A 138 -1.70 3.94 -5.89
N ASP A 139 -2.13 3.93 -7.15
CA ASP A 139 -1.58 4.76 -8.22
C ASP A 139 -2.01 6.24 -8.10
N ARG A 140 -3.19 6.49 -7.52
CA ARG A 140 -3.78 7.82 -7.34
C ARG A 140 -4.67 7.89 -6.10
N LYS A 141 -5.06 9.10 -5.71
CA LYS A 141 -6.01 9.32 -4.61
C LYS A 141 -7.39 8.75 -4.96
N ARG A 142 -8.13 8.33 -3.92
CA ARG A 142 -9.56 8.06 -4.00
C ARG A 142 -10.34 9.31 -4.42
N GLY A 143 -11.16 9.18 -5.45
CA GLY A 143 -12.14 10.20 -5.82
C GLY A 143 -13.37 10.20 -4.93
N TYR A 144 -14.28 11.14 -5.18
CA TYR A 144 -15.50 11.28 -4.37
C TYR A 144 -16.56 10.21 -4.66
N ALA A 145 -16.63 9.73 -5.91
CA ALA A 145 -17.60 8.73 -6.32
C ALA A 145 -17.07 7.31 -6.08
N ASP A 146 -17.98 6.36 -5.82
CA ASP A 146 -17.60 4.95 -5.61
C ASP A 146 -17.03 4.28 -6.86
N GLU A 147 -17.44 4.73 -8.04
CA GLU A 147 -16.87 4.31 -9.32
C GLU A 147 -15.45 4.86 -9.56
N ASP A 148 -15.01 5.82 -8.74
CA ASP A 148 -13.69 6.47 -8.83
C ASP A 148 -12.69 5.94 -7.78
N ARG A 149 -12.87 4.69 -7.34
CA ARG A 149 -11.89 3.99 -6.50
C ARG A 149 -10.62 3.71 -7.31
N PRO A 150 -9.42 4.00 -6.77
CA PRO A 150 -8.16 3.73 -7.44
C PRO A 150 -7.87 2.24 -7.48
N VAL A 151 -6.93 1.90 -8.34
CA VAL A 151 -6.35 0.57 -8.41
C VAL A 151 -5.31 0.46 -7.30
N CYS A 152 -5.40 -0.59 -6.48
CA CYS A 152 -4.54 -0.75 -5.31
C CYS A 152 -3.79 -2.09 -5.28
N SER A 153 -2.71 -2.11 -4.51
CA SER A 153 -2.06 -3.33 -4.03
C SER A 153 -1.99 -3.35 -2.50
N LEU A 154 -2.19 -4.52 -1.91
CA LEU A 154 -2.09 -4.80 -0.49
C LEU A 154 -0.86 -5.67 -0.24
N TRP A 155 0.03 -5.17 0.60
CA TRP A 155 1.26 -5.84 1.00
C TRP A 155 1.25 -6.13 2.49
N ALA A 156 1.68 -7.32 2.87
CA ALA A 156 1.66 -7.77 4.25
C ALA A 156 2.93 -8.52 4.66
N LYS A 157 3.25 -8.50 5.95
CA LYS A 157 4.31 -9.32 6.53
C LYS A 157 3.96 -10.82 6.51
N GLU A 158 4.97 -11.63 6.75
CA GLU A 158 4.94 -13.10 6.63
C GLU A 158 3.73 -13.78 7.28
N LYS A 159 3.27 -13.32 8.46
CA LYS A 159 2.15 -13.94 9.18
C LYS A 159 0.82 -13.98 8.40
N TYR A 160 0.66 -13.12 7.38
CA TYR A 160 -0.54 -13.07 6.55
C TYR A 160 -0.35 -13.67 5.16
N LYS A 161 0.87 -14.13 4.79
CA LYS A 161 1.18 -14.50 3.41
C LYS A 161 0.28 -15.61 2.85
N TYR A 162 0.02 -16.65 3.64
CA TYR A 162 -0.85 -17.78 3.26
C TYR A 162 -2.33 -17.58 3.61
N HIS A 163 -2.61 -16.61 4.49
CA HIS A 163 -3.94 -16.39 5.06
C HIS A 163 -4.29 -14.90 5.07
N PRO A 164 -4.37 -14.24 3.90
CA PRO A 164 -4.71 -12.82 3.82
C PRO A 164 -6.08 -12.48 4.40
N GLU A 165 -7.01 -13.43 4.43
CA GLU A 165 -8.33 -13.29 5.05
C GLU A 165 -8.28 -13.03 6.57
N LYS A 166 -7.13 -13.31 7.22
CA LYS A 166 -6.90 -12.99 8.63
C LYS A 166 -6.52 -11.53 8.85
N ILE A 167 -6.35 -10.74 7.80
CA ILE A 167 -6.19 -9.29 7.90
C ILE A 167 -7.56 -8.72 8.30
N THR A 168 -7.67 -8.19 9.52
CA THR A 168 -8.92 -7.69 10.09
C THR A 168 -8.86 -6.19 10.39
N GLY A 169 -9.99 -5.61 10.79
CA GLY A 169 -10.07 -4.24 11.28
C GLY A 169 -9.85 -3.21 10.17
N LEU A 170 -9.18 -2.10 10.51
CA LEU A 170 -9.01 -0.96 9.61
C LEU A 170 -8.27 -1.33 8.32
N ALA A 171 -7.31 -2.25 8.37
CA ALA A 171 -6.63 -2.73 7.17
C ALA A 171 -7.59 -3.33 6.13
N ASN A 172 -8.47 -4.23 6.60
CA ASN A 172 -9.45 -4.90 5.75
C ASN A 172 -10.45 -3.91 5.18
N ILE A 173 -11.02 -3.07 6.05
CA ILE A 173 -11.97 -2.01 5.69
C ILE A 173 -11.31 -1.06 4.66
N SER A 174 -10.09 -0.60 4.94
CA SER A 174 -9.36 0.29 4.04
C SER A 174 -9.12 -0.33 2.67
N PHE A 175 -8.82 -1.63 2.59
CA PHE A 175 -8.64 -2.33 1.32
C PHE A 175 -9.95 -2.48 0.55
N HIS A 176 -11.01 -2.96 1.21
CA HIS A 176 -12.28 -3.24 0.54
C HIS A 176 -13.05 -1.97 0.14
N ASP A 177 -12.96 -0.91 0.96
CA ASP A 177 -13.76 0.29 0.74
C ASP A 177 -13.08 1.30 -0.18
N ASN A 178 -11.74 1.31 -0.24
CA ASN A 178 -11.01 2.33 -1.00
C ASN A 178 -10.49 1.83 -2.35
N CYS A 179 -10.42 0.53 -2.58
CA CYS A 179 -9.82 -0.02 -3.78
C CYS A 179 -10.88 -0.55 -4.75
N ALA A 180 -10.63 -0.40 -6.04
CA ALA A 180 -11.50 -0.94 -7.07
C ALA A 180 -11.39 -2.47 -7.09
N GLN A 181 -12.51 -3.19 -7.04
CA GLN A 181 -12.58 -4.66 -7.14
C GLN A 181 -11.47 -5.40 -6.35
N PRO A 182 -11.38 -5.17 -5.02
CA PRO A 182 -10.29 -5.67 -4.21
C PRO A 182 -10.42 -7.18 -4.03
N THR A 183 -9.33 -7.90 -4.29
CA THR A 183 -9.26 -9.36 -4.19
C THR A 183 -8.06 -9.74 -3.34
N PHE A 184 -8.26 -10.63 -2.37
CA PHE A 184 -7.16 -11.26 -1.64
C PHE A 184 -6.53 -12.36 -2.50
N VAL A 185 -5.21 -12.41 -2.47
CA VAL A 185 -4.42 -13.39 -3.22
C VAL A 185 -3.46 -14.04 -2.25
N PRO A 186 -3.74 -15.27 -1.78
CA PRO A 186 -2.82 -15.97 -0.92
C PRO A 186 -1.54 -16.25 -1.71
N PHE A 187 -0.43 -16.16 -1.00
CA PHE A 187 0.85 -16.57 -1.52
C PHE A 187 0.84 -18.08 -1.73
N ASP A 188 1.13 -18.56 -2.93
CA ASP A 188 1.08 -20.00 -3.20
C ASP A 188 2.16 -20.73 -2.36
N GLY A 189 1.79 -21.86 -1.77
CA GLY A 189 2.73 -22.76 -1.11
C GLY A 189 3.78 -23.33 -2.07
N THR A 190 3.54 -23.30 -3.39
CA THR A 190 4.52 -23.68 -4.43
C THR A 190 5.57 -22.61 -4.71
N CYS A 191 5.45 -21.41 -4.11
CA CYS A 191 6.42 -20.33 -4.18
C CYS A 191 7.66 -20.65 -3.33
N TRP A 192 8.52 -21.55 -3.81
CA TRP A 192 9.79 -21.91 -3.17
C TRP A 192 10.96 -21.21 -3.88
N TRP A 193 11.82 -20.58 -3.09
CA TRP A 193 13.10 -19.99 -3.49
C TRP A 193 14.15 -20.18 -2.40
#